data_AF-A0A485AEH8-F1
#
_entry.id   AF-A0A485AEH8-F1
#
_cell.length_a   1.000
_cell.length_b   1.000
_cell.length_c   1.000
_cell.angle_alpha   90.00
_cell.angle_beta   90.00
_cell.angle_gamma   90.00
#
_symmetry.space_group_name_H-M   'P 1'
#
loop_
_entity.id
_entity.type
_entity.pdbx_description
1 polymer ?
#
loop_
_entity_poly.entity_id
_entity_poly.type
_entity_poly.pdbx_seq_one_letter_code
_entity_poly.pdbx_strand_id
1 'polypeptide(L)' 'MAERFVKTMKEDYIAFMPKPDVRTALRNLAAAFTHYNENHPHSALGYHSPGNTGGSGHR' A
#
# COMPACT_ATOMS: atom_id res chain seq x y z
N MET A 1 8.22 -4.66 11.34
CA MET A 1 7.68 -4.06 10.09
C MET A 1 6.28 -4.58 9.76
N ALA A 2 6.05 -5.90 9.77
CA ALA A 2 4.74 -6.49 9.48
C ALA A 2 3.62 -6.07 10.46
N GLU A 3 3.90 -5.97 11.76
CA GLU A 3 2.89 -5.62 12.76
C GLU A 3 2.35 -4.19 12.57
N ARG A 4 3.24 -3.21 12.33
CA ARG A 4 2.85 -1.82 12.05
C ARG A 4 2.10 -1.71 10.72
N PHE A 5 2.52 -2.48 9.71
CA PHE A 5 1.82 -2.57 8.43
C PHE A 5 0.37 -3.06 8.63
N VAL A 6 0.20 -4.19 9.33
CA VAL A 6 -1.13 -4.77 9.59
C VAL A 6 -1.98 -3.82 10.44
N LYS A 7 -1.38 -3.13 11.42
CA LYS A 7 -2.07 -2.13 12.23
C LYS A 7 -2.61 -0.98 11.35
N THR A 8 -1.76 -0.35 10.55
CA THR A 8 -2.16 0.74 9.63
C THR A 8 -3.23 0.27 8.64
N MET A 9 -3.06 -0.90 8.02
CA MET A 9 -4.05 -1.43 7.08
C MET A 9 -5.42 -1.63 7.75
N LYS A 10 -5.46 -2.12 9.00
CA LYS A 10 -6.71 -2.39 9.71
C LYS A 10 -7.39 -1.11 10.21
N GLU A 11 -6.64 -0.22 10.85
CA GLU A 11 -7.20 0.96 11.53
C GLU A 11 -7.46 2.12 10.55
N ASP A 12 -6.58 2.36 9.59
CA ASP A 12 -6.67 3.57 8.76
C ASP A 12 -7.41 3.32 7.43
N TYR A 13 -7.40 2.08 6.93
CA TYR A 13 -8.01 1.74 5.64
C TYR A 13 -9.25 0.85 5.80
N ILE A 14 -9.09 -0.34 6.39
CA ILE A 14 -10.17 -1.34 6.42
C ILE A 14 -11.32 -0.91 7.33
N ALA A 15 -11.05 -0.22 8.44
CA ALA A 15 -12.08 0.27 9.35
C ALA A 15 -13.06 1.26 8.67
N PHE A 16 -12.56 2.09 7.76
CA PHE A 16 -13.34 3.13 7.07
C PHE A 16 -13.79 2.71 5.66
N MET A 17 -13.35 1.55 5.19
CA MET A 17 -13.64 1.07 3.84
C MET A 17 -15.11 0.63 3.71
N PRO A 18 -15.89 1.22 2.78
CA PRO A 18 -17.22 0.72 2.43
C PRO A 18 -17.09 -0.64 1.73
N LYS A 19 -17.91 -1.60 2.15
CA LYS A 19 -17.90 -2.99 1.65
C LYS A 19 -19.33 -3.46 1.31
N PRO A 20 -20.02 -2.81 0.35
CA PRO A 20 -21.38 -3.19 -0.03
C PRO A 20 -21.46 -4.58 -0.65
N ASP A 21 -20.38 -5.06 -1.26
CA ASP A 21 -20.25 -6.39 -1.83
C ASP A 21 -18.77 -6.82 -1.89
N VAL A 22 -18.54 -8.12 -2.09
CA VAL A 22 -17.20 -8.74 -2.10
C VAL A 22 -16.31 -8.15 -3.20
N ARG A 23 -16.85 -7.91 -4.39
CA ARG A 23 -16.07 -7.39 -5.52
C ARG A 23 -15.61 -5.96 -5.26
N THR A 24 -16.49 -5.14 -4.69
CA THR A 24 -16.15 -3.77 -4.28
C THR A 24 -15.15 -3.76 -3.13
N ALA A 25 -15.30 -4.63 -2.14
CA ALA A 25 -14.34 -4.77 -1.04
C ALA A 25 -12.93 -5.13 -1.54
N LEU A 26 -12.82 -6.05 -2.51
CA LEU A 26 -11.53 -6.43 -3.10
C LEU A 26 -10.89 -5.29 -3.90
N ARG A 27 -11.68 -4.51 -4.65
CA ARG A 27 -11.18 -3.33 -5.38
C ARG A 27 -10.67 -2.25 -4.43
N ASN A 28 -11.42 -1.99 -3.36
CA ASN A 28 -11.03 -1.03 -2.34
C ASN A 28 -9.76 -1.47 -1.58
N LEU A 29 -9.60 -2.78 -1.35
CA LEU A 29 -8.38 -3.33 -0.76
C LEU A 29 -7.15 -3.14 -1.66
N ALA A 30 -7.29 -3.37 -2.96
CA ALA A 30 -6.21 -3.11 -3.93
C ALA A 30 -5.82 -1.62 -3.96
N ALA A 31 -6.80 -0.72 -3.89
CA ALA A 31 -6.55 0.72 -3.80
C ALA A 31 -5.83 1.09 -2.50
N ALA A 32 -6.21 0.51 -1.37
CA ALA A 32 -5.56 0.73 -0.08
C ALA A 32 -4.08 0.32 -0.09
N PHE A 33 -3.74 -0.83 -0.69
CA PHE A 33 -2.33 -1.24 -0.83
C PHE A 33 -1.53 -0.27 -1.70
N THR A 34 -2.11 0.21 -2.81
CA THR A 34 -1.46 1.18 -3.69
C THR A 34 -1.20 2.49 -2.95
N HIS A 35 -2.23 3.04 -2.29
CA HIS A 35 -2.13 4.27 -1.53
C HIS A 35 -1.15 4.17 -0.36
N TYR A 36 -1.13 3.04 0.36
CA TYR A 36 -0.13 2.76 1.39
C TYR A 36 1.28 2.84 0.80
N ASN A 37 1.52 2.19 -0.34
CA ASN A 37 2.84 2.15 -0.97
C ASN A 37 3.30 3.48 -1.59
N GLU A 38 2.37 4.38 -1.91
CA GLU A 38 2.68 5.71 -2.45
C GLU A 38 2.94 6.75 -1.34
N ASN A 39 2.18 6.67 -0.24
CA ASN A 39 2.19 7.71 0.80
C ASN A 39 2.99 7.34 2.04
N HIS A 40 3.25 6.06 2.30
CA HIS A 40 4.18 5.72 3.38
C HIS A 40 5.62 5.96 2.93
N PRO A 41 6.45 6.57 3.80
CA PRO A 41 7.84 6.79 3.50
C PRO A 41 8.57 5.44 3.42
N HIS A 42 8.64 4.86 2.22
CA HIS A 42 9.59 3.78 1.89
C HIS A 42 11.05 4.27 2.01
N SER A 43 11.23 5.60 2.04
CA SER A 43 12.50 6.32 2.14
C SER A 43 13.28 6.10 3.43
N ALA A 44 12.69 5.51 4.49
CA ALA A 44 13.45 5.14 5.68
C ALA A 44 14.34 3.89 5.47
N LEU A 45 14.10 3.11 4.41
CA LEU A 45 14.83 1.87 4.10
C LEU A 45 15.48 1.85 2.70
N GLY A 46 15.41 2.94 1.93
CA GLY A 46 16.03 3.05 0.60
C GLY A 46 15.39 2.18 -0.50
N TYR A 47 14.22 1.59 -0.26
CA TYR A 47 13.51 0.80 -1.27
C TYR A 47 12.58 1.70 -2.10
N HIS A 48 12.64 1.54 -3.42
CA HIS A 48 11.69 2.17 -4.34
C HIS A 48 10.29 1.58 -4.16
N SER A 49 9.25 2.38 -4.44
CA SER A 49 7.87 1.90 -4.52
C SER A 49 7.80 0.67 -5.44
N PRO A 50 7.03 -0.37 -5.11
CA PRO A 50 6.99 -1.63 -5.86
C PRO A 50 6.63 -1.50 -7.36
N GLY A 51 6.07 -0.35 -7.77
CA GLY A 51 5.76 -0.03 -9.16
C GLY A 51 6.87 0.67 -9.95
N ASN A 52 8.00 1.02 -9.32
CA ASN A 52 9.13 1.65 -10.02
C ASN A 52 10.13 0.60 -10.51
N THR A 53 9.71 -0.23 -11.47
CA THR A 53 10.65 -0.94 -12.35
C THR A 53 11.13 0.02 -13.44
N GLY A 54 11.90 1.03 -13.05
CA GLY A 54 12.65 1.90 -13.95
C GLY A 54 14.13 1.52 -13.87
N GLY A 55 14.58 0.70 -14.83
CA GLY A 55 15.99 0.35 -14.95
C GLY A 55 16.83 1.54 -15.42
N SER A 56 18.02 1.72 -14.84
CA SER A 56 19.23 2.09 -15.58
C SER A 56 20.43 1.92 -14.65
N GLY A 57 21.15 0.81 -14.81
CA GLY A 57 22.58 0.82 -14.55
C GLY A 57 23.30 1.70 -15.57
N HIS A 58 24.50 2.18 -15.21
CA HIS A 58 25.34 3.17 -15.88
C HIS A 58 24.72 4.59 -15.89
N ARG A 59 25.32 5.61 -15.28
CA ARG A 59 26.74 5.96 -15.12
C ARG A 59 27.03 6.57 -13.76
#